data_AF-A0A954FIS7-F1
#
_entry.id   AF-A0A954FIS7-F1
#
_cell.length_a   1.000
_cell.length_b   1.000
_cell.length_c   1.000
_cell.angle_alpha   90.00
_cell.angle_beta   90.00
_cell.angle_gamma   90.00
#
_symmetry.space_group_name_H-M   'P 1'
#
loop_
_entity.id
_entity.type
_entity.pdbx_description
1 polymer ?
#
loop_
_entity_poly.entity_id
_entity_poly.type
_entity_poly.pdbx_seq_one_letter_code
_entity_poly.pdbx_strand_id
1 'polypeptide(L)'
;MNKSLLIPAGLLVGICVGCNTGPEDVQKAESDYQQAQRNAGQMVADARQDGAEGVHEARKVAMENVAEEREDVQEAINEHDTDVAEERADVKEAIREGDTAISEAEAARKDEIADAKIAADKKVAGAKRELEETERKAVEDGRKRVKQSEEALSKQQQQLSDASAEVAAAESRLKDANDENRARLQSELEECRKAEQKEQTDVNEAKAELAKAQADLRKVASKTE
;
A
#
# COMPACT_ATOMS: atom_id res chain seq x y z
N MET A 1 -55.52 -34.38 -32.67
CA MET A 1 -56.59 -35.33 -33.05
C MET A 1 -57.86 -34.52 -33.22
N ASN A 2 -58.04 -33.81 -34.35
CA ASN A 2 -58.89 -34.22 -35.48
C ASN A 2 -59.84 -35.40 -35.25
N LYS A 3 -61.16 -35.11 -35.27
CA LYS A 3 -62.20 -35.68 -36.16
C LYS A 3 -63.58 -35.09 -35.75
N SER A 4 -64.13 -34.14 -36.54
CA SER A 4 -65.13 -34.38 -37.60
C SER A 4 -66.46 -34.92 -37.03
N LEU A 5 -67.51 -34.11 -36.89
CA LEU A 5 -68.45 -33.71 -37.94
C LEU A 5 -69.03 -34.92 -38.69
N LEU A 6 -70.28 -35.29 -38.39
CA LEU A 6 -71.13 -36.07 -39.29
C LEU A 6 -72.61 -35.83 -38.96
N ILE A 7 -73.22 -34.96 -39.74
CA ILE A 7 -74.65 -34.92 -40.04
C ILE A 7 -74.86 -35.86 -41.25
N PRO A 8 -75.89 -36.72 -41.23
CA PRO A 8 -76.86 -36.71 -42.32
C PRO A 8 -78.30 -36.82 -41.76
N ALA A 9 -79.21 -35.89 -42.05
CA ALA A 9 -79.99 -35.81 -43.29
C ALA A 9 -80.72 -37.12 -43.63
N GLY A 10 -81.99 -37.24 -43.20
CA GLY A 10 -82.92 -38.31 -43.53
C GLY A 10 -84.35 -37.77 -43.57
N LEU A 11 -84.84 -37.58 -44.80
CA LEU A 11 -86.06 -36.90 -45.25
C LEU A 11 -87.24 -37.91 -45.39
N LEU A 12 -88.49 -37.41 -45.28
CA LEU A 12 -89.78 -38.00 -45.76
C LEU A 12 -90.31 -39.22 -44.97
N VAL A 13 -91.58 -39.34 -44.57
CA VAL A 13 -92.89 -39.23 -45.25
C VAL A 13 -93.94 -39.07 -44.11
N GLY A 14 -94.89 -38.14 -44.08
CA GLY A 14 -95.99 -37.98 -45.02
C GLY A 14 -97.18 -38.92 -44.71
N ILE A 15 -97.91 -38.71 -43.60
CA ILE A 15 -99.30 -39.20 -43.49
C ILE A 15 -100.17 -38.02 -43.04
N CYS A 16 -100.84 -37.42 -44.02
CA CYS A 16 -102.02 -36.60 -43.79
C CYS A 16 -103.18 -37.53 -43.43
N VAL A 17 -103.71 -37.42 -42.21
CA VAL A 17 -105.09 -37.83 -41.91
C VAL A 17 -105.73 -36.76 -41.03
N GLY A 18 -106.69 -36.03 -41.63
CA GLY A 18 -107.98 -35.75 -41.01
C GLY A 18 -108.11 -34.54 -40.09
N CYS A 19 -108.47 -33.41 -40.70
CA CYS A 19 -109.36 -32.34 -40.24
C CYS A 19 -110.07 -32.53 -38.87
N ASN A 20 -109.75 -31.64 -37.93
CA ASN A 20 -110.71 -30.73 -37.30
C ASN A 20 -109.91 -29.53 -36.77
N THR A 21 -110.03 -28.37 -37.41
CA THR A 21 -109.48 -27.11 -36.88
C THR A 21 -110.62 -26.12 -36.90
N GLY A 22 -111.35 -26.04 -35.80
CA GLY A 22 -112.41 -25.06 -35.60
C GLY A 22 -111.82 -23.67 -35.32
N PRO A 23 -112.63 -22.60 -35.38
CA PRO A 23 -112.20 -21.26 -34.95
C PRO A 23 -111.68 -21.23 -33.50
N GLU A 24 -112.11 -22.18 -32.67
CA GLU A 24 -111.62 -22.39 -31.30
C GLU A 24 -110.16 -22.89 -31.25
N ASP A 25 -109.71 -23.66 -32.24
CA ASP A 25 -108.32 -24.15 -32.31
C ASP A 25 -107.35 -23.05 -32.75
N VAL A 26 -107.80 -22.12 -33.61
CA VAL A 26 -107.03 -20.93 -34.01
C VAL A 26 -106.92 -19.94 -32.85
N GLN A 27 -108.02 -19.69 -32.12
CA GLN A 27 -108.01 -18.84 -30.93
C GLN A 27 -107.12 -19.41 -29.82
N LYS A 28 -107.14 -20.73 -29.66
CA LYS A 28 -106.26 -21.42 -28.71
C LYS A 28 -104.79 -21.32 -29.14
N ALA A 29 -104.49 -21.51 -30.42
CA ALA A 29 -103.13 -21.34 -30.94
C ALA A 29 -102.62 -19.89 -30.80
N GLU A 30 -103.47 -18.87 -30.99
CA GLU A 30 -103.10 -17.46 -30.82
C GLU A 30 -102.92 -17.08 -29.35
N SER A 31 -103.76 -17.61 -28.45
CA SER A 31 -103.59 -17.51 -27.00
C SER A 31 -102.29 -18.18 -26.55
N ASP A 32 -102.01 -19.39 -27.03
CA ASP A 32 -100.80 -20.15 -26.72
C ASP A 32 -99.56 -19.40 -27.25
N TYR A 33 -99.64 -18.77 -28.43
CA TYR A 33 -98.57 -17.94 -28.98
C TYR A 33 -98.32 -16.65 -28.17
N GLN A 34 -99.37 -15.94 -27.77
CA GLN A 34 -99.23 -14.75 -26.92
C GLN A 34 -98.71 -15.12 -25.52
N GLN A 35 -99.14 -16.26 -24.97
CA GLN A 35 -98.64 -16.79 -23.72
C GLN A 35 -97.16 -17.20 -23.85
N ALA A 36 -96.77 -17.82 -24.96
CA ALA A 36 -95.39 -18.15 -25.25
C ALA A 36 -94.51 -16.88 -25.40
N GLN A 37 -95.01 -15.82 -26.04
CA GLN A 37 -94.28 -14.54 -26.11
C GLN A 37 -94.11 -13.89 -24.72
N ARG A 38 -95.13 -13.92 -23.86
CA ARG A 38 -95.02 -13.41 -22.48
C ARG A 38 -94.04 -14.22 -21.65
N ASN A 39 -94.11 -15.55 -21.74
CA ASN A 39 -93.18 -16.45 -21.06
C ASN A 39 -91.74 -16.22 -21.56
N ALA A 40 -91.53 -16.06 -22.87
CA ALA A 40 -90.22 -15.74 -23.42
C ALA A 40 -89.72 -14.36 -22.95
N GLY A 41 -90.60 -13.36 -22.86
CA GLY A 41 -90.27 -12.04 -22.33
C GLY A 41 -89.86 -12.06 -20.86
N GLN A 42 -90.56 -12.84 -20.03
CA GLN A 42 -90.19 -13.06 -18.63
C GLN A 42 -88.86 -13.81 -18.50
N MET A 43 -88.66 -14.89 -19.26
CA MET A 43 -87.39 -15.63 -19.26
C MET A 43 -86.20 -14.75 -19.66
N VAL A 44 -86.37 -13.80 -20.60
CA VAL A 44 -85.31 -12.84 -20.97
C VAL A 44 -85.11 -11.78 -19.89
N ALA A 45 -86.16 -11.33 -19.21
CA ALA A 45 -86.05 -10.37 -18.11
C ALA A 45 -85.34 -10.99 -16.90
N ASP A 46 -85.73 -12.21 -16.51
CA ASP A 46 -85.11 -12.98 -15.44
C ASP A 46 -83.65 -13.28 -15.79
N ALA A 47 -83.35 -13.76 -17.00
CA ALA A 47 -81.97 -14.00 -17.42
C ALA A 47 -81.10 -12.72 -17.46
N ARG A 48 -81.70 -11.56 -17.74
CA ARG A 48 -81.00 -10.27 -17.67
C ARG A 48 -80.77 -9.82 -16.24
N GLN A 49 -81.74 -10.05 -15.36
CA GLN A 49 -81.61 -9.75 -13.94
C GLN A 49 -80.56 -10.66 -13.30
N ASP A 50 -80.65 -11.97 -13.49
CA ASP A 50 -79.66 -12.96 -13.02
C ASP A 50 -78.27 -12.66 -13.59
N GLY A 51 -78.18 -12.27 -14.87
CA GLY A 51 -76.93 -11.85 -15.50
C GLY A 51 -76.37 -10.56 -14.88
N ALA A 52 -77.22 -9.58 -14.56
CA ALA A 52 -76.80 -8.32 -13.94
C ALA A 52 -76.38 -8.53 -12.48
N GLU A 53 -77.08 -9.36 -11.73
CA GLU A 53 -76.74 -9.76 -10.36
C GLU A 53 -75.42 -10.56 -10.35
N GLY A 54 -75.26 -11.51 -11.28
CA GLY A 54 -74.00 -12.26 -11.44
C GLY A 54 -72.80 -11.37 -11.81
N VAL A 55 -73.00 -10.37 -12.67
CA VAL A 55 -71.96 -9.37 -12.98
C VAL A 55 -71.67 -8.47 -11.78
N HIS A 56 -72.68 -8.09 -10.99
CA HIS A 56 -72.50 -7.28 -9.80
C HIS A 56 -71.70 -8.03 -8.73
N GLU A 57 -72.04 -9.29 -8.48
CA GLU A 57 -71.34 -10.16 -7.54
C GLU A 57 -69.89 -10.41 -7.99
N ALA A 58 -69.68 -10.75 -9.27
CA ALA A 58 -68.34 -10.93 -9.83
C ALA A 58 -67.50 -9.65 -9.74
N ARG A 59 -68.12 -8.47 -9.95
CA ARG A 59 -67.46 -7.18 -9.80
C ARG A 59 -67.11 -6.89 -8.34
N LYS A 60 -67.98 -7.25 -7.39
CA LYS A 60 -67.72 -7.09 -5.95
C LYS A 60 -66.53 -7.95 -5.52
N VAL A 61 -66.54 -9.24 -5.87
CA VAL A 61 -65.41 -10.15 -5.59
C VAL A 61 -64.12 -9.66 -6.23
N ALA A 62 -64.16 -9.19 -7.49
CA ALA A 62 -62.98 -8.64 -8.13
C ALA A 62 -62.44 -7.38 -7.44
N MET A 63 -63.31 -6.51 -6.90
CA MET A 63 -62.87 -5.34 -6.14
C MET A 63 -62.29 -5.73 -4.77
N GLU A 64 -62.88 -6.71 -4.09
CA GLU A 64 -62.37 -7.25 -2.82
C GLU A 64 -60.98 -7.87 -3.01
N ASN A 65 -60.79 -8.71 -4.03
CA ASN A 65 -59.48 -9.27 -4.37
C ASN A 65 -58.44 -8.20 -4.70
N VAL A 66 -58.83 -7.15 -5.46
CA VAL A 66 -57.93 -6.03 -5.78
C VAL A 66 -57.60 -5.19 -4.53
N ALA A 67 -58.52 -5.09 -3.58
CA ALA A 67 -58.28 -4.39 -2.32
C ALA A 67 -57.29 -5.18 -1.44
N GLU A 68 -57.47 -6.50 -1.33
CA GLU A 68 -56.55 -7.41 -0.63
C GLU A 68 -55.16 -7.40 -1.26
N GLU A 69 -55.04 -7.57 -2.59
CA GLU A 69 -53.75 -7.49 -3.29
C GLU A 69 -53.05 -6.13 -3.10
N ARG A 70 -53.82 -5.04 -2.97
CA ARG A 70 -53.26 -3.70 -2.68
C ARG A 70 -52.75 -3.58 -1.25
N GLU A 71 -53.44 -4.20 -0.29
CA GLU A 71 -53.00 -4.25 1.11
C GLU A 71 -51.69 -5.03 1.23
N ASP A 72 -51.63 -6.22 0.63
CA ASP A 72 -50.42 -7.06 0.60
C ASP A 72 -49.22 -6.33 -0.03
N VAL A 73 -49.43 -5.65 -1.17
CA VAL A 73 -48.36 -4.88 -1.83
C VAL A 73 -47.92 -3.71 -0.96
N GLN A 74 -48.85 -3.02 -0.28
CA GLN A 74 -48.51 -1.91 0.59
C GLN A 74 -47.75 -2.36 1.83
N GLU A 75 -48.11 -3.51 2.41
CA GLU A 75 -47.39 -4.14 3.51
C GLU A 75 -45.96 -4.51 3.07
N ALA A 76 -45.81 -5.18 1.94
CA ALA A 76 -44.49 -5.53 1.39
C ALA A 76 -43.60 -4.32 1.10
N ILE A 77 -44.18 -3.20 0.62
CA ILE A 77 -43.43 -1.94 0.42
C ILE A 77 -42.99 -1.37 1.77
N ASN A 78 -43.86 -1.36 2.78
CA ASN A 78 -43.54 -0.82 4.10
C ASN A 78 -42.45 -1.64 4.81
N GLU A 79 -42.51 -2.98 4.70
CA GLU A 79 -41.48 -3.89 5.20
C GLU A 79 -40.15 -3.63 4.50
N HIS A 80 -40.14 -3.62 3.17
CA HIS A 80 -38.94 -3.33 2.39
C HIS A 80 -38.34 -1.95 2.71
N ASP A 81 -39.16 -0.91 2.85
CA ASP A 81 -38.69 0.44 3.21
C ASP A 81 -38.09 0.48 4.62
N THR A 82 -38.62 -0.33 5.54
CA THR A 82 -38.09 -0.47 6.90
C THR A 82 -36.74 -1.18 6.86
N ASP A 83 -36.64 -2.32 6.16
CA ASP A 83 -35.38 -3.06 5.99
C ASP A 83 -34.30 -2.17 5.36
N VAL A 84 -34.63 -1.43 4.30
CA VAL A 84 -33.70 -0.50 3.65
C VAL A 84 -33.31 0.65 4.59
N ALA A 85 -34.20 1.11 5.47
CA ALA A 85 -33.88 2.15 6.44
C ALA A 85 -32.92 1.63 7.53
N GLU A 86 -33.11 0.40 8.00
CA GLU A 86 -32.22 -0.27 8.95
C GLU A 86 -30.85 -0.53 8.34
N GLU A 87 -30.76 -1.11 7.13
CA GLU A 87 -29.48 -1.29 6.43
C GLU A 87 -28.73 0.03 6.23
N ARG A 88 -29.44 1.13 5.92
CA ARG A 88 -28.85 2.47 5.80
C ARG A 88 -28.38 3.02 7.13
N ALA A 89 -29.04 2.68 8.24
CA ALA A 89 -28.60 3.06 9.58
C ALA A 89 -27.30 2.32 9.94
N ASP A 90 -27.26 1.00 9.70
CA ASP A 90 -26.09 0.15 9.94
C ASP A 90 -24.88 0.61 9.12
N VAL A 91 -25.05 0.90 7.83
CA VAL A 91 -23.98 1.43 6.98
C VAL A 91 -23.47 2.78 7.49
N LYS A 92 -24.36 3.66 7.95
CA LYS A 92 -23.94 4.95 8.52
C LYS A 92 -23.17 4.79 9.83
N GLU A 93 -23.56 3.83 10.67
CA GLU A 93 -22.86 3.50 11.89
C GLU A 93 -21.47 2.95 11.58
N ALA A 94 -21.37 1.96 10.69
CA ALA A 94 -20.10 1.38 10.25
C ALA A 94 -19.15 2.44 9.64
N ILE A 95 -19.66 3.39 8.86
CA ILE A 95 -18.85 4.51 8.34
C ILE A 95 -18.32 5.38 9.49
N ARG A 96 -19.14 5.72 10.49
CA ARG A 96 -18.69 6.52 11.64
C ARG A 96 -17.66 5.81 12.49
N GLU A 97 -17.85 4.51 12.74
CA GLU A 97 -16.88 3.69 13.45
C GLU A 97 -15.56 3.61 12.67
N GLY A 98 -15.64 3.39 11.35
CA GLY A 98 -14.50 3.40 10.45
C GLY A 98 -13.74 4.73 10.47
N ASP A 99 -14.43 5.87 10.35
CA ASP A 99 -13.84 7.21 10.41
C ASP A 99 -13.16 7.46 11.76
N THR A 100 -13.78 7.02 12.85
CA THR A 100 -13.21 7.13 14.20
C THR A 100 -11.92 6.30 14.32
N ALA A 101 -11.94 5.04 13.89
CA ALA A 101 -10.78 4.15 13.91
C ALA A 101 -9.63 4.68 13.04
N ILE A 102 -9.94 5.25 11.86
CA ILE A 102 -8.94 5.89 10.99
C ILE A 102 -8.32 7.09 11.71
N SER A 103 -9.13 7.97 12.29
CA SER A 103 -8.64 9.16 13.00
C SER A 103 -7.75 8.80 14.20
N GLU A 104 -8.11 7.77 14.97
CA GLU A 104 -7.29 7.28 16.09
C GLU A 104 -5.96 6.69 15.61
N ALA A 105 -5.99 5.90 14.53
CA ALA A 105 -4.78 5.34 13.92
C ALA A 105 -3.87 6.42 13.34
N GLU A 106 -4.42 7.47 12.73
CA GLU A 106 -3.64 8.62 12.23
C GLU A 106 -2.99 9.41 13.37
N ALA A 107 -3.71 9.63 14.47
CA ALA A 107 -3.15 10.28 15.65
C ALA A 107 -2.00 9.47 16.26
N ALA A 108 -2.18 8.16 16.45
CA ALA A 108 -1.14 7.27 16.94
C ALA A 108 0.11 7.26 16.03
N ARG A 109 -0.09 7.15 14.71
CA ARG A 109 1.01 7.22 13.74
C ARG A 109 1.75 8.54 13.78
N LYS A 110 1.03 9.65 13.97
CA LYS A 110 1.65 10.98 14.06
C LYS A 110 2.59 11.08 15.28
N ASP A 111 2.16 10.54 16.42
CA ASP A 111 2.98 10.50 17.64
C ASP A 111 4.20 9.58 17.46
N GLU A 112 4.01 8.39 16.87
CA GLU A 112 5.12 7.47 16.54
C GLU A 112 6.16 8.11 15.61
N ILE A 113 5.71 8.85 14.59
CA ILE A 113 6.59 9.56 13.66
C ILE A 113 7.37 10.67 14.40
N ALA A 114 6.71 11.40 15.31
CA ALA A 114 7.36 12.45 16.08
C ALA A 114 8.46 11.86 17.00
N ASP A 115 8.16 10.76 17.69
CA ASP A 115 9.13 10.06 18.55
C ASP A 115 10.28 9.48 17.74
N ALA A 116 10.00 8.86 16.60
CA ALA A 116 11.02 8.34 15.69
C ALA A 116 11.95 9.46 15.18
N LYS A 117 11.39 10.63 14.87
CA LYS A 117 12.18 11.80 14.45
C LYS A 117 13.08 12.30 15.57
N ILE A 118 12.56 12.44 16.80
CA ILE A 118 13.37 12.85 17.96
C ILE A 118 14.50 11.84 18.23
N ALA A 119 14.21 10.53 18.12
CA ALA A 119 15.21 9.49 18.29
C ALA A 119 16.29 9.54 17.21
N ALA A 120 15.91 9.77 15.95
CA ALA A 120 16.84 9.94 14.83
C ALA A 120 17.73 11.18 15.02
N ASP A 121 17.15 12.32 15.39
CA ASP A 121 17.87 13.56 15.63
C ASP A 121 18.90 13.40 16.77
N LYS A 122 18.53 12.71 17.86
CA LYS A 122 19.46 12.37 18.96
C LYS A 122 20.62 11.48 18.48
N LYS A 123 20.36 10.47 17.66
CA LYS A 123 21.40 9.59 17.10
C LYS A 123 22.37 10.37 16.21
N VAL A 124 21.84 11.23 15.34
CA VAL A 124 22.66 12.09 14.45
C VAL A 124 23.51 13.05 15.27
N ALA A 125 22.94 13.69 16.30
CA ALA A 125 23.68 14.57 17.18
C ALA A 125 24.79 13.83 17.97
N GLY A 126 24.51 12.60 18.43
CA GLY A 126 25.51 11.74 19.07
C GLY A 126 26.66 11.39 18.13
N ALA A 127 26.33 10.88 16.94
CA ALA A 127 27.33 10.51 15.94
C ALA A 127 28.21 11.70 15.49
N LYS A 128 27.63 12.91 15.39
CA LYS A 128 28.40 14.14 15.10
C LYS A 128 29.42 14.45 16.20
N ARG A 129 29.03 14.36 17.47
CA ARG A 129 29.96 14.58 18.60
C ARG A 129 31.08 13.56 18.62
N GLU A 130 30.76 12.28 18.38
CA GLU A 130 31.76 11.21 18.32
C GLU A 130 32.75 11.39 17.16
N LEU A 131 32.26 11.87 16.00
CA LEU A 131 33.10 12.23 14.87
C LEU A 131 34.04 13.37 15.23
N GLU A 132 33.52 14.49 15.76
CA GLU A 132 34.32 15.65 16.19
C GLU A 132 35.39 15.26 17.24
N GLU A 133 35.04 14.41 18.20
CA GLU A 133 36.00 13.92 19.20
C GLU A 133 37.09 13.04 18.58
N THR A 134 36.70 12.17 17.64
CA THR A 134 37.64 11.28 16.95
C THR A 134 38.59 12.06 16.06
N GLU A 135 38.09 13.06 15.32
CA GLU A 135 38.90 13.95 14.50
C GLU A 135 39.88 14.75 15.35
N ARG A 136 39.42 15.31 16.48
CA ARG A 136 40.28 16.02 17.42
C ARG A 136 41.41 15.13 17.95
N LYS A 137 41.10 13.89 18.37
CA LYS A 137 42.11 12.92 18.83
C LYS A 137 43.10 12.56 17.72
N ALA A 138 42.62 12.34 16.50
CA ALA A 138 43.47 12.03 15.36
C ALA A 138 44.44 13.17 15.03
N VAL A 139 44.00 14.44 15.11
CA VAL A 139 44.87 15.61 14.97
C VAL A 139 45.90 15.69 16.10
N GLU A 140 45.49 15.46 17.35
CA GLU A 140 46.40 15.46 18.50
C GLU A 140 47.48 14.38 18.37
N ASP A 141 47.10 13.16 18.01
CA ASP A 141 48.03 12.05 17.80
C ASP A 141 48.95 12.31 16.61
N GLY A 142 48.44 12.89 15.53
CA GLY A 142 49.25 13.33 14.40
C GLY A 142 50.31 14.37 14.81
N ARG A 143 49.94 15.36 15.63
CA ARG A 143 50.89 16.34 16.18
C ARG A 143 51.95 15.70 17.06
N LYS A 144 51.57 14.74 17.92
CA LYS A 144 52.53 13.99 18.75
C LYS A 144 53.53 13.22 17.89
N ARG A 145 53.07 12.55 16.82
CA ARG A 145 53.96 11.82 15.89
C ARG A 145 54.94 12.75 15.20
N VAL A 146 54.48 13.90 14.69
CA VAL A 146 55.39 14.90 14.08
C VAL A 146 56.47 15.33 15.06
N LYS A 147 56.10 15.66 16.31
CA LYS A 147 57.06 16.04 17.34
C LYS A 147 58.08 14.93 17.64
N GLN A 148 57.63 13.68 17.74
CA GLN A 148 58.52 12.52 17.95
C GLN A 148 59.48 12.34 16.76
N SER A 149 59.02 12.52 15.53
CA SER A 149 59.86 12.46 14.33
C SER A 149 60.88 13.62 14.26
N GLU A 150 60.52 14.82 14.72
CA GLU A 150 61.44 15.96 14.84
C GLU A 150 62.54 15.70 15.87
N GLU A 151 62.18 15.17 17.04
CA GLU A 151 63.14 14.78 18.09
C GLU A 151 64.08 13.67 17.58
N ALA A 152 63.56 12.67 16.87
CA ALA A 152 64.36 11.61 16.28
C ALA A 152 65.32 12.16 15.20
N LEU A 153 64.85 13.03 14.31
CA LEU A 153 65.68 13.67 13.29
C LEU A 153 66.79 14.51 13.93
N SER A 154 66.48 15.29 14.97
CA SER A 154 67.48 16.08 15.68
C SER A 154 68.57 15.21 16.30
N LYS A 155 68.20 14.04 16.86
CA LYS A 155 69.17 13.10 17.41
C LYS A 155 70.07 12.51 16.32
N GLN A 156 69.50 12.08 15.19
CA GLN A 156 70.28 11.52 14.08
C GLN A 156 71.21 12.57 13.45
N GLN A 157 70.79 13.83 13.37
CA GLN A 157 71.65 14.92 12.90
C GLN A 157 72.85 15.15 13.83
N GLN A 158 72.65 15.03 15.15
CA GLN A 158 73.75 15.11 16.10
C GLN A 158 74.73 13.94 15.91
N GLN A 159 74.24 12.71 15.77
CA GLN A 159 75.08 11.53 15.54
C GLN A 159 75.90 11.64 14.25
N LEU A 160 75.30 12.15 13.16
CA LEU A 160 76.02 12.45 11.92
C LEU A 160 77.10 13.51 12.13
N SER A 161 76.82 14.57 12.90
CA SER A 161 77.81 15.60 13.22
C SER A 161 79.00 15.03 14.00
N ASP A 162 78.73 14.16 14.97
CA ASP A 162 79.78 13.51 15.76
C ASP A 162 80.64 12.58 14.89
N ALA A 163 80.02 11.76 14.03
CA ALA A 163 80.71 10.90 13.08
C ALA A 163 81.55 11.70 12.06
N SER A 164 81.04 12.83 11.57
CA SER A 164 81.78 13.73 10.67
C SER A 164 83.02 14.30 11.35
N ALA A 165 82.93 14.62 12.65
CA ALA A 165 84.07 15.10 13.43
C ALA A 165 85.12 13.99 13.64
N GLU A 166 84.71 12.74 13.81
CA GLU A 166 85.62 11.59 13.88
C GLU A 166 86.36 11.38 12.55
N VAL A 167 85.68 11.48 11.42
CA VAL A 167 86.32 11.43 10.08
C VAL A 167 87.37 12.53 9.96
N ALA A 168 87.04 13.78 10.31
CA ALA A 168 88.00 14.88 10.26
C ALA A 168 89.21 14.66 11.19
N ALA A 169 88.99 14.09 12.38
CA ALA A 169 90.08 13.75 13.30
C ALA A 169 90.97 12.61 12.74
N ALA A 170 90.37 11.58 12.14
CA ALA A 170 91.10 10.48 11.50
C ALA A 170 91.92 10.98 10.29
N GLU A 171 91.37 11.88 9.48
CA GLU A 171 92.10 12.53 8.38
C GLU A 171 93.29 13.34 8.88
N SER A 172 93.13 14.09 9.96
CA SER A 172 94.23 14.83 10.57
C SER A 172 95.33 13.90 11.07
N ARG A 173 94.99 12.80 11.76
CA ARG A 173 95.97 11.80 12.21
C ARG A 173 96.71 11.15 11.04
N LEU A 174 95.99 10.85 9.95
CA LEU A 174 96.58 10.24 8.76
C LEU A 174 97.56 11.19 8.06
N LYS A 175 97.32 12.51 8.10
CA LYS A 175 98.23 13.51 7.54
C LYS A 175 99.59 13.53 8.25
N ASP A 176 99.59 13.29 9.56
CA ASP A 176 100.79 13.24 10.40
C ASP A 176 101.40 11.83 10.52
N ALA A 177 100.91 10.87 9.73
CA ALA A 177 101.33 9.47 9.78
C ALA A 177 102.73 9.22 9.20
N ASN A 178 103.49 8.34 9.88
CA ASN A 178 104.72 7.78 9.36
C ASN A 178 104.45 6.47 8.58
N ASP A 179 105.46 5.92 7.91
CA ASP A 179 105.27 4.73 7.07
C ASP A 179 104.86 3.48 7.87
N GLU A 180 105.24 3.40 9.16
CA GLU A 180 104.92 2.26 10.03
C GLU A 180 103.45 2.23 10.44
N ASN A 181 102.80 3.38 10.61
CA ASN A 181 101.42 3.47 11.10
C ASN A 181 100.38 3.86 10.04
N ARG A 182 100.81 4.26 8.84
CA ARG A 182 99.94 4.74 7.76
C ARG A 182 98.84 3.75 7.38
N ALA A 183 99.17 2.48 7.17
CA ALA A 183 98.20 1.46 6.75
C ALA A 183 97.09 1.27 7.79
N ARG A 184 97.44 1.28 9.09
CA ARG A 184 96.47 1.19 10.19
C ARG A 184 95.53 2.40 10.21
N LEU A 185 96.08 3.62 10.08
CA LEU A 185 95.30 4.86 10.09
C LEU A 185 94.40 4.99 8.84
N GLN A 186 94.81 4.44 7.70
CA GLN A 186 93.94 4.35 6.51
C GLN A 186 92.73 3.45 6.77
N SER A 187 92.93 2.28 7.39
CA SER A 187 91.83 1.39 7.77
C SER A 187 90.87 2.07 8.77
N GLU A 188 91.41 2.80 9.76
CA GLU A 188 90.61 3.56 10.73
C GLU A 188 89.77 4.64 10.03
N LEU A 189 90.36 5.40 9.09
CA LEU A 189 89.63 6.40 8.30
C LEU A 189 88.50 5.78 7.47
N GLU A 190 88.73 4.62 6.85
CA GLU A 190 87.70 3.92 6.09
C GLU A 190 86.53 3.45 6.98
N GLU A 191 86.81 3.00 8.21
CA GLU A 191 85.79 2.64 9.18
C GLU A 191 84.98 3.87 9.62
N CYS A 192 85.64 5.00 9.94
CA CYS A 192 84.96 6.26 10.25
C CYS A 192 84.07 6.74 9.10
N ARG A 193 84.54 6.67 7.84
CA ARG A 193 83.74 7.05 6.67
C ARG A 193 82.53 6.13 6.44
N LYS A 194 82.68 4.83 6.68
CA LYS A 194 81.54 3.89 6.65
C LYS A 194 80.51 4.22 7.73
N ALA A 195 80.96 4.58 8.93
CA ALA A 195 80.09 5.01 10.02
C ALA A 195 79.35 6.30 9.67
N GLU A 196 80.05 7.33 9.18
CA GLU A 196 79.45 8.59 8.69
C GLU A 196 78.40 8.34 7.60
N GLN A 197 78.70 7.48 6.62
CA GLN A 197 77.75 7.13 5.55
C GLN A 197 76.49 6.44 6.09
N LYS A 198 76.64 5.61 7.13
CA LYS A 198 75.50 4.97 7.80
C LYS A 198 74.64 6.01 8.51
N GLU A 199 75.22 6.88 9.33
CA GLU A 199 74.48 7.95 10.00
C GLU A 199 73.81 8.90 9.01
N GLN A 200 74.44 9.15 7.85
CA GLN A 200 73.84 9.93 6.77
C GLN A 200 72.60 9.25 6.17
N THR A 201 72.60 7.92 6.09
CA THR A 201 71.44 7.13 5.67
C THR A 201 70.33 7.23 6.71
N ASP A 202 70.64 7.08 8.00
CA ASP A 202 69.70 7.17 9.11
C ASP A 202 69.04 8.56 9.18
N VAL A 203 69.79 9.65 8.92
CA VAL A 203 69.24 11.01 8.78
C VAL A 203 68.26 11.11 7.61
N ASN A 204 68.55 10.48 6.46
CA ASN A 204 67.67 10.52 5.31
C ASN A 204 66.36 9.76 5.56
N GLU A 205 66.44 8.61 6.24
CA GLU A 205 65.27 7.86 6.69
C GLU A 205 64.42 8.65 7.69
N ALA A 206 65.06 9.29 8.68
CA ALA A 206 64.36 10.14 9.66
C ALA A 206 63.66 11.33 9.00
N LYS A 207 64.27 11.95 7.98
CA LYS A 207 63.63 13.01 7.18
C LYS A 207 62.41 12.49 6.41
N ALA A 208 62.50 11.31 5.82
CA ALA A 208 61.38 10.70 5.11
C ALA A 208 60.21 10.39 6.05
N GLU A 209 60.48 9.86 7.24
CA GLU A 209 59.46 9.60 8.25
C GLU A 209 58.82 10.89 8.78
N LEU A 210 59.59 11.95 9.01
CA LEU A 210 59.04 13.26 9.35
C LEU A 210 58.11 13.80 8.24
N ALA A 211 58.54 13.73 6.99
CA ALA A 211 57.72 14.17 5.86
C ALA A 211 56.41 13.38 5.75
N LYS A 212 56.45 12.07 5.99
CA LYS A 212 55.27 11.20 6.03
C LYS A 212 54.34 11.56 7.19
N ALA A 213 54.87 11.76 8.40
CA ALA A 213 54.08 12.17 9.57
C ALA A 213 53.39 13.53 9.34
N GLN A 214 54.09 14.49 8.71
CA GLN A 214 53.51 15.79 8.35
C GLN A 214 52.42 15.66 7.27
N ALA A 215 52.62 14.80 6.26
CA ALA A 215 51.62 14.55 5.23
C ALA A 215 50.35 13.91 5.80
N ASP A 216 50.50 12.95 6.72
CA ASP A 216 49.36 12.30 7.37
C ASP A 216 48.62 13.27 8.29
N LEU A 217 49.32 14.12 9.05
CA LEU A 217 48.69 15.18 9.84
C LEU A 217 47.88 16.15 8.96
N ARG A 218 48.42 16.58 7.81
CA ARG A 218 47.70 17.46 6.87
C ARG A 218 46.42 16.83 6.35
N LYS A 219 46.44 15.53 6.00
CA LYS A 219 45.25 14.80 5.52
C LYS A 219 44.16 14.68 6.58
N VAL A 220 44.54 14.55 7.85
CA VAL A 220 43.57 14.48 8.95
C VAL A 220 43.01 15.87 9.25
N ALA A 221 43.88 16.88 9.37
CA ALA A 221 43.48 18.25 9.69
C ALA A 221 42.56 18.87 8.62
N SER A 222 42.83 18.61 7.33
CA SER A 222 42.00 19.13 6.22
C SER A 222 40.59 18.54 6.14
N LYS A 223 40.30 17.49 6.93
CA LYS A 223 38.95 16.90 7.03
C LYS A 223 38.16 17.49 8.19
N THR A 224 38.86 18.20 9.09
CA THR A 224 38.31 18.79 10.32
C THR A 224 37.97 20.28 10.16
N GLU A 225 38.34 20.89 9.03
CA GLU A 225 38.04 22.27 8.62
C GLU A 225 36.86 22.31 7.66
#